data_AF-A0A956IU43-F1
#
_entry.id   AF-A0A956IU43-F1
#
_cell.length_a   1.000
_cell.length_b   1.000
_cell.length_c   1.000
_cell.angle_alpha   90.00
_cell.angle_beta   90.00
_cell.angle_gamma   90.00
#
_symmetry.space_group_name_H-M   'P 1'
#
loop_
_entity.id
_entity.type
_entity.pdbx_description
1 polymer ?
#
loop_
_entity_poly.entity_id
_entity_poly.type
_entity_poly.pdbx_seq_one_letter_code
_entity_poly.pdbx_strand_id
1 'polypeptide(L)'
;VQAHGLRNVHLYEGEEWIDVRDAVGDLTKKFLCLNEVYPKSFSIPKRFIGENIIHLPTVKTHIFTTTTGAMKNAFGGLLNEHRHWTHPVIHETLVDLLMIQKKIHRGVFAVMDGTFAGDGPGPRCMIPHVKNVLLASSDQVAIDAVAGKLMGMDPMKDLKFIRLAHDLGLGCGDTRDIEFVGDVDALDEKWNFQGPFKEMTFASRNQHRIYWGPLKKPVEWSLKTWLAPWAYVASVAYHDMFWYPVYGFKRVREALESDWGRLFANWNEVQPDAEGRGYPDVGTKTTELSRTGIKHLLEGTRLLGMAVAESPEIQARQRAKARSDARA
;
A
#
# COMPACT_ATOMS: atom_id res chain seq x y z
N VAL A 1 18.94 -8.69 1.68
CA VAL A 1 18.49 -9.38 2.91
C VAL A 1 19.52 -10.42 3.37
N GLN A 2 19.69 -11.55 2.68
CA GLN A 2 20.70 -12.57 3.04
C GLN A 2 22.15 -12.04 3.03
N ALA A 3 22.50 -11.22 2.03
CA ALA A 3 23.82 -10.59 1.93
C ALA A 3 24.22 -9.70 3.12
N HIS A 4 23.25 -9.27 3.94
CA HIS A 4 23.46 -8.44 5.13
C HIS A 4 23.16 -9.18 6.43
N GLY A 5 23.08 -10.52 6.40
CA GLY A 5 22.78 -11.32 7.60
C GLY A 5 21.38 -11.13 8.17
N LEU A 6 20.47 -10.48 7.43
CA LEU A 6 19.10 -10.27 7.85
C LEU A 6 18.24 -11.49 7.51
N ARG A 7 17.41 -11.91 8.47
CA ARG A 7 16.44 -12.99 8.26
C ARG A 7 15.26 -12.46 7.43
N ASN A 8 14.94 -13.15 6.34
CA ASN A 8 13.70 -12.90 5.60
C ASN A 8 12.55 -13.68 6.27
N VAL A 9 11.46 -12.99 6.60
CA VAL A 9 10.29 -13.59 7.28
C VAL A 9 9.04 -13.29 6.45
N HIS A 10 8.36 -14.35 6.05
CA HIS A 10 7.06 -14.28 5.38
C HIS A 10 5.97 -14.64 6.39
N LEU A 11 5.17 -13.66 6.80
CA LEU A 11 4.20 -13.82 7.90
C LEU A 11 3.15 -14.91 7.66
N TYR A 12 2.90 -15.25 6.40
CA TYR A 12 1.92 -16.26 6.01
C TYR A 12 2.51 -17.67 5.89
N GLU A 13 3.82 -17.82 6.10
CA GLU A 13 4.54 -19.09 5.96
C GLU A 13 5.04 -19.58 7.33
N GLY A 14 4.10 -19.96 8.21
CA GLY A 14 4.42 -20.67 9.45
C GLY A 14 4.60 -19.81 10.70
N GLU A 15 4.27 -18.52 10.66
CA GLU A 15 4.22 -17.67 11.86
C GLU A 15 2.92 -17.89 12.64
N GLU A 16 3.01 -17.81 13.97
CA GLU A 16 1.84 -17.89 14.86
C GLU A 16 1.01 -16.60 14.81
N TRP A 17 -0.30 -16.74 14.93
CA TRP A 17 -1.27 -15.65 14.97
C TRP A 17 -2.00 -15.66 16.31
N ILE A 18 -2.35 -14.47 16.79
CA ILE A 18 -3.06 -14.26 18.06
C ILE A 18 -4.27 -13.36 17.83
N ASP A 19 -5.35 -13.59 18.57
CA ASP A 19 -6.52 -12.71 18.52
C ASP A 19 -6.14 -11.30 18.98
N VAL A 20 -6.62 -10.28 18.26
CA VAL A 20 -6.32 -8.88 18.59
C VAL A 20 -6.78 -8.52 20.01
N ARG A 21 -7.88 -9.11 20.51
CA ARG A 21 -8.38 -8.86 21.86
C ARG A 21 -7.41 -9.34 22.93
N ASP A 22 -6.73 -10.48 22.69
CA ASP A 22 -5.69 -10.98 23.58
C ASP A 22 -4.43 -10.12 23.48
N ALA A 23 -4.10 -9.62 22.29
CA ALA A 23 -2.90 -8.82 22.06
C ALA A 23 -2.99 -7.41 22.67
N VAL A 24 -4.15 -6.74 22.59
CA VAL A 24 -4.29 -5.34 23.01
C VAL A 24 -5.29 -5.09 24.16
N GLY A 25 -6.06 -6.10 24.55
CA GLY A 25 -7.00 -6.04 25.68
C GLY A 25 -8.06 -4.95 25.51
N ASP A 26 -8.21 -4.13 26.56
CA ASP A 26 -9.19 -3.05 26.63
C ASP A 26 -9.00 -1.95 25.57
N LEU A 27 -7.86 -1.90 24.89
CA LEU A 27 -7.67 -0.96 23.78
C LEU A 27 -8.69 -1.19 22.66
N THR A 28 -9.16 -2.43 22.49
CA THR A 28 -10.22 -2.74 21.52
C THR A 28 -11.48 -1.90 21.72
N LYS A 29 -11.81 -1.49 22.95
CA LYS A 29 -12.96 -0.61 23.25
C LYS A 29 -12.83 0.80 22.68
N LYS A 30 -11.61 1.22 22.31
CA LYS A 30 -11.31 2.53 21.72
C LYS A 30 -11.24 2.50 20.19
N PHE A 31 -11.37 1.32 19.57
CA PHE A 31 -11.36 1.22 18.10
C PHE A 31 -12.50 2.02 17.48
N LEU A 32 -12.16 2.80 16.47
CA LEU A 32 -13.06 3.65 15.71
C LEU A 32 -13.96 2.83 14.78
N CYS A 33 -13.45 1.75 14.19
CA CYS A 33 -14.23 0.95 13.25
C CYS A 33 -13.94 -0.55 13.27
N LEU A 34 -12.77 -1.01 13.74
CA LEU A 34 -12.38 -2.41 13.59
C LEU A 34 -13.34 -3.41 14.26
N ASN A 35 -13.99 -3.05 15.37
CA ASN A 35 -14.99 -3.93 16.02
C ASN A 35 -16.28 -4.07 15.19
N GLU A 36 -16.67 -3.03 14.46
CA GLU A 36 -17.86 -3.06 13.60
C GLU A 36 -17.58 -3.85 12.32
N VAL A 37 -16.38 -3.68 11.76
CA VAL A 37 -15.93 -4.41 10.56
C VAL A 37 -15.70 -5.89 10.88
N TYR A 38 -15.15 -6.19 12.07
CA TYR A 38 -14.85 -7.55 12.53
C TYR A 38 -15.58 -7.89 13.84
N PRO A 39 -16.90 -8.14 13.82
CA PRO A 39 -17.66 -8.44 15.03
C PRO A 39 -17.15 -9.69 15.78
N LYS A 40 -16.59 -10.64 15.03
CA LYS A 40 -16.01 -11.89 15.55
C LYS A 40 -14.52 -11.79 15.91
N SER A 41 -13.96 -10.58 16.00
CA SER A 41 -12.52 -10.34 16.12
C SER A 41 -11.74 -10.67 14.84
N PHE A 42 -10.44 -10.38 14.87
CA PHE A 42 -9.46 -10.73 13.84
C PHE A 42 -8.11 -11.02 14.50
N SER A 43 -7.20 -11.66 13.76
CA SER A 43 -5.90 -12.07 14.29
C SER A 43 -4.76 -11.22 13.73
N ILE A 44 -3.73 -11.00 14.54
CA ILE A 44 -2.47 -10.34 14.16
C ILE A 44 -1.28 -11.30 14.35
N PRO A 45 -0.13 -11.09 13.68
CA PRO A 45 1.04 -11.94 13.88
C PRO A 45 1.54 -11.84 15.31
N LYS A 46 1.64 -12.97 16.02
CA LYS A 46 2.07 -13.00 17.43
C LYS A 46 3.50 -12.51 17.61
N ARG A 47 4.36 -12.76 16.61
CA ARG A 47 5.76 -12.26 16.57
C ARG A 47 5.84 -10.76 16.78
N PHE A 48 4.86 -9.97 16.34
CA PHE A 48 4.93 -8.51 16.42
C PHE A 48 4.90 -7.96 17.85
N ILE A 49 4.45 -8.76 18.82
CA ILE A 49 4.39 -8.35 20.22
C ILE A 49 5.80 -8.17 20.77
N GLY A 50 6.12 -6.96 21.20
CA GLY A 50 7.39 -6.58 21.80
C GLY A 50 8.52 -6.30 20.80
N GLU A 51 8.28 -6.42 19.49
CA GLU A 51 9.29 -6.15 18.47
C GLU A 51 9.42 -4.65 18.18
N ASN A 52 10.58 -4.26 17.66
CA ASN A 52 10.75 -2.96 17.02
C ASN A 52 10.39 -3.07 15.53
N ILE A 53 9.68 -2.08 15.00
CA ILE A 53 9.28 -2.03 13.59
C ILE A 53 9.94 -0.84 12.91
N ILE A 54 10.53 -1.12 11.74
CA ILE A 54 10.98 -0.09 10.80
C ILE A 54 10.11 -0.19 9.55
N HIS A 55 9.28 0.82 9.31
CA HIS A 55 8.54 0.95 8.06
C HIS A 55 9.42 1.53 6.97
N LEU A 56 9.35 0.93 5.78
CA LEU A 56 10.00 1.41 4.56
C LEU A 56 8.96 1.74 3.46
N PRO A 57 8.04 2.71 3.70
CA PRO A 57 7.03 3.07 2.71
C PRO A 57 7.61 3.95 1.60
N THR A 58 6.93 4.02 0.46
CA THR A 58 7.25 4.97 -0.63
C THR A 58 6.29 6.15 -0.61
N VAL A 59 6.76 7.36 -0.91
CA VAL A 59 5.93 8.56 -1.07
C VAL A 59 5.09 8.43 -2.34
N LYS A 60 3.77 8.27 -2.23
CA LYS A 60 2.91 8.27 -3.41
C LYS A 60 1.44 8.51 -3.08
N THR A 61 0.71 9.00 -4.08
CA THR A 61 -0.74 9.15 -4.02
C THR A 61 -1.47 7.78 -4.04
N HIS A 62 -2.72 7.78 -3.58
CA HIS A 62 -3.55 6.59 -3.54
C HIS A 62 -5.04 6.89 -3.55
N ILE A 63 -5.81 6.21 -4.41
CA ILE A 63 -7.25 6.47 -4.61
C ILE A 63 -8.14 6.27 -3.37
N PHE A 64 -7.70 5.46 -2.41
CA PHE A 64 -8.49 5.17 -1.19
C PHE A 64 -8.18 6.06 0.00
N THR A 65 -6.92 6.46 0.14
CA THR A 65 -6.42 7.09 1.37
C THR A 65 -5.86 8.48 1.08
N THR A 66 -6.07 8.97 -0.14
CA THR A 66 -5.43 10.14 -0.77
C THR A 66 -3.92 9.93 -1.00
N THR A 67 -3.21 9.41 -0.01
CA THR A 67 -1.77 9.09 -0.05
C THR A 67 -1.48 7.71 0.55
N THR A 68 -0.31 7.15 0.26
CA THR A 68 0.33 6.12 1.08
C THR A 68 1.29 6.74 2.09
N GLY A 69 1.87 5.90 2.94
CA GLY A 69 2.78 6.33 3.99
C GLY A 69 2.98 5.24 5.02
N ALA A 70 3.62 5.61 6.14
CA ALA A 70 3.93 4.73 7.25
C ALA A 70 2.66 4.16 7.90
N MET A 71 1.61 4.98 8.13
CA MET A 71 0.37 4.49 8.73
C MET A 71 -0.31 3.43 7.87
N LYS A 72 -0.27 3.60 6.54
CA LYS A 72 -0.84 2.63 5.59
C LYS A 72 0.02 1.39 5.42
N ASN A 73 1.33 1.46 5.65
CA ASN A 73 2.22 0.31 5.51
C ASN A 73 1.85 -0.82 6.49
N ALA A 74 1.41 -0.45 7.70
CA ALA A 74 0.93 -1.37 8.73
C ALA A 74 -0.30 -2.21 8.29
N PHE A 75 -1.09 -1.71 7.34
CA PHE A 75 -2.27 -2.38 6.81
C PHE A 75 -1.97 -3.77 6.24
N GLY A 76 -0.82 -3.94 5.58
CA GLY A 76 -0.42 -5.23 5.00
C GLY A 76 0.11 -6.23 6.02
N GLY A 77 0.65 -5.75 7.14
CA GLY A 77 1.25 -6.59 8.19
C GLY A 77 0.27 -7.00 9.29
N LEU A 78 -0.69 -6.13 9.65
CA LEU A 78 -1.62 -6.36 10.76
C LEU A 78 -2.99 -6.92 10.33
N LEU A 79 -3.40 -6.74 9.08
CA LEU A 79 -4.66 -7.29 8.59
C LEU A 79 -4.41 -8.41 7.57
N ASN A 80 -4.81 -9.63 7.93
CA ASN A 80 -4.62 -10.83 7.11
C ASN A 80 -5.84 -11.13 6.23
N GLU A 81 -6.98 -11.37 6.86
CA GLU A 81 -8.19 -11.89 6.26
C GLU A 81 -9.20 -10.78 6.08
N HIS A 82 -9.93 -10.85 4.97
CA HIS A 82 -11.03 -9.94 4.70
C HIS A 82 -10.68 -8.45 4.80
N ARG A 83 -9.38 -8.08 4.69
CA ARG A 83 -8.89 -6.70 4.72
C ARG A 83 -9.59 -5.80 3.71
N HIS A 84 -10.27 -6.37 2.72
CA HIS A 84 -11.04 -5.57 1.77
C HIS A 84 -12.27 -4.90 2.41
N TRP A 85 -12.80 -5.43 3.51
CA TRP A 85 -13.96 -4.89 4.23
C TRP A 85 -13.68 -3.55 4.90
N THR A 86 -12.41 -3.22 5.15
CA THR A 86 -12.03 -1.95 5.77
C THR A 86 -11.87 -0.81 4.76
N HIS A 87 -11.80 -1.06 3.45
CA HIS A 87 -11.64 0.02 2.45
C HIS A 87 -12.68 1.14 2.53
N PRO A 88 -13.98 0.88 2.79
CA PRO A 88 -14.97 1.94 2.93
C PRO A 88 -14.71 2.87 4.13
N VAL A 89 -14.02 2.39 5.16
CA VAL A 89 -13.70 3.08 6.44
C VAL A 89 -12.19 3.10 6.67
N ILE A 90 -11.43 3.23 5.57
CA ILE A 90 -9.98 3.00 5.59
C ILE A 90 -9.25 4.01 6.48
N HIS A 91 -9.73 5.25 6.57
CA HIS A 91 -9.09 6.28 7.38
C HIS A 91 -9.15 5.95 8.86
N GLU A 92 -10.32 5.56 9.36
CA GLU A 92 -10.53 5.08 10.73
C GLU A 92 -9.74 3.80 10.99
N THR A 93 -9.69 2.90 10.00
CA THR A 93 -8.91 1.67 10.09
C THR A 93 -7.43 1.96 10.30
N LEU A 94 -6.83 2.90 9.55
CA LEU A 94 -5.41 3.24 9.71
C LEU A 94 -5.10 3.79 11.11
N VAL A 95 -6.04 4.52 11.71
CA VAL A 95 -5.92 5.05 13.07
C VAL A 95 -5.99 3.92 14.10
N ASP A 96 -6.93 2.98 13.94
CA ASP A 96 -7.01 1.78 14.80
C ASP A 96 -5.73 0.94 14.72
N LEU A 97 -5.19 0.76 13.50
CA LEU A 97 -3.91 0.07 13.32
C LEU A 97 -2.75 0.81 13.98
N LEU A 98 -2.70 2.14 13.92
CA LEU A 98 -1.70 2.92 14.64
C LEU A 98 -1.80 2.74 16.16
N MET A 99 -3.02 2.69 16.72
CA MET A 99 -3.23 2.39 18.14
C MET A 99 -2.70 1.00 18.51
N ILE A 100 -2.99 -0.02 17.68
CA ILE A 100 -2.47 -1.38 17.88
C ILE A 100 -0.95 -1.37 17.86
N GLN A 101 -0.33 -0.73 16.87
CA GLN A 101 1.13 -0.67 16.74
C GLN A 101 1.79 -0.05 17.97
N LYS A 102 1.29 1.10 18.45
CA LYS A 102 1.81 1.75 19.66
C LYS A 102 1.63 0.91 20.92
N LYS A 103 0.66 0.00 20.93
CA LYS A 103 0.41 -0.89 22.07
C LYS A 103 1.31 -2.12 22.06
N ILE A 104 1.54 -2.72 20.89
CA ILE A 104 2.23 -4.02 20.79
C ILE A 104 3.73 -3.89 20.51
N HIS A 105 4.17 -2.83 19.81
CA HIS A 105 5.58 -2.67 19.45
C HIS A 105 6.34 -1.87 20.51
N ARG A 106 7.62 -2.21 20.72
CA ARG A 106 8.51 -1.45 21.62
C ARG A 106 8.93 -0.11 21.03
N GLY A 107 9.08 -0.06 19.71
CA GLY A 107 9.46 1.12 18.97
C GLY A 107 8.97 1.01 17.53
N VAL A 108 8.52 2.13 16.97
CA VAL A 108 8.11 2.23 15.58
C VAL A 108 8.88 3.39 14.95
N PHE A 109 9.61 3.11 13.89
CA PHE A 109 10.35 4.10 13.12
C PHE A 109 9.97 3.96 11.65
N ALA A 110 9.96 5.04 10.91
CA ALA A 110 9.71 5.02 9.47
C ALA A 110 10.85 5.72 8.74
N VAL A 111 11.33 5.08 7.68
CA VAL A 111 12.20 5.70 6.66
C VAL A 111 11.43 5.63 5.35
N MET A 112 10.85 6.75 4.95
CA MET A 112 10.01 6.84 3.76
C MET A 112 10.86 7.23 2.54
N ASP A 113 10.75 6.39 1.52
CA ASP A 113 11.44 6.56 0.25
C ASP A 113 10.68 7.54 -0.66
N GLY A 114 11.27 8.71 -0.88
CA GLY A 114 10.86 9.70 -1.87
C GLY A 114 11.93 9.90 -2.95
N THR A 115 12.82 8.92 -3.18
CA THR A 115 13.75 8.97 -4.33
C THR A 115 12.96 9.06 -5.63
N PHE A 116 12.02 8.12 -5.79
CA PHE A 116 10.86 8.23 -6.66
C PHE A 116 9.58 8.45 -5.85
N ALA A 117 8.92 9.57 -6.10
CA ALA A 117 7.58 9.83 -5.61
C ALA A 117 6.54 9.56 -6.71
N GLY A 118 5.37 9.04 -6.34
CA GLY A 118 4.32 8.72 -7.31
C GLY A 118 3.11 9.64 -7.24
N ASP A 119 2.70 10.22 -8.38
CA ASP A 119 1.45 10.96 -8.54
C ASP A 119 0.41 10.19 -9.38
N GLY A 120 -0.84 10.66 -9.39
CA GLY A 120 -1.92 10.17 -10.24
C GLY A 120 -2.81 9.12 -9.58
N PRO A 121 -3.66 8.42 -10.36
CA PRO A 121 -4.64 7.46 -9.85
C PRO A 121 -3.99 6.11 -9.49
N GLY A 122 -3.25 6.12 -8.39
CA GLY A 122 -2.67 4.93 -7.79
C GLY A 122 -3.70 3.93 -7.25
N PRO A 123 -3.32 2.64 -7.09
CA PRO A 123 -1.95 2.16 -7.02
C PRO A 123 -1.31 1.71 -8.34
N ARG A 124 -2.07 1.58 -9.44
CA ARG A 124 -1.56 1.02 -10.71
C ARG A 124 -1.12 2.09 -11.70
N CYS A 125 -1.95 3.11 -11.92
CA CYS A 125 -1.75 4.10 -12.97
C CYS A 125 -0.93 5.31 -12.49
N MET A 126 0.25 5.05 -11.93
CA MET A 126 1.12 6.07 -11.34
C MET A 126 1.87 6.89 -12.39
N ILE A 127 2.28 8.09 -12.00
CA ILE A 127 3.25 8.95 -12.68
C ILE A 127 4.45 9.06 -11.74
N PRO A 128 5.60 8.44 -12.06
CA PRO A 128 6.79 8.54 -11.23
C PRO A 128 7.46 9.91 -11.41
N HIS A 129 7.95 10.48 -10.32
CA HIS A 129 8.73 11.70 -10.28
C HIS A 129 9.98 11.47 -9.44
N VAL A 130 11.15 11.84 -9.98
CA VAL A 130 12.39 11.87 -9.18
C VAL A 130 12.30 13.07 -8.23
N LYS A 131 12.40 12.82 -6.93
CA LYS A 131 12.36 13.87 -5.89
C LYS A 131 13.58 13.89 -5.00
N ASN A 132 14.37 12.81 -4.97
CA ASN A 132 15.64 12.76 -4.22
C ASN A 132 15.48 13.07 -2.72
N VAL A 133 14.33 12.73 -2.13
CA VAL A 133 14.06 12.97 -0.70
C VAL A 133 13.94 11.64 0.03
N LEU A 134 14.55 11.55 1.21
CA LEU A 134 14.24 10.53 2.21
C LEU A 134 13.67 11.23 3.43
N LEU A 135 12.55 10.73 3.95
CA LEU A 135 11.98 11.22 5.20
C LEU A 135 12.22 10.16 6.28
N ALA A 136 12.52 10.59 7.50
CA ALA A 136 12.68 9.68 8.62
C ALA A 136 12.00 10.24 9.87
N SER A 137 11.27 9.40 10.60
CA SER A 137 10.60 9.81 11.84
C SER A 137 10.20 8.62 12.71
N SER A 138 10.22 8.83 14.02
CA SER A 138 9.58 7.96 15.00
C SER A 138 8.08 8.22 15.14
N ASP A 139 7.55 9.31 14.59
CA ASP A 139 6.12 9.63 14.57
C ASP A 139 5.55 9.40 13.16
N GLN A 140 4.68 8.40 13.07
CA GLN A 140 4.07 7.93 11.82
C GLN A 140 3.00 8.91 11.30
N VAL A 141 2.40 9.71 12.18
CA VAL A 141 1.47 10.77 11.78
C VAL A 141 2.26 11.93 11.19
N ALA A 142 3.37 12.31 11.85
CA ALA A 142 4.23 13.41 11.43
C ALA A 142 4.86 13.16 10.04
N ILE A 143 5.46 11.98 9.82
CA ILE A 143 6.10 11.67 8.53
C ILE A 143 5.08 11.64 7.38
N ASP A 144 3.88 11.09 7.61
CA ASP A 144 2.82 11.05 6.61
C ASP A 144 2.27 12.46 6.34
N ALA A 145 2.23 13.34 7.35
CA ALA A 145 1.81 14.74 7.21
C ALA A 145 2.81 15.54 6.37
N VAL A 146 4.10 15.37 6.64
CA VAL A 146 5.17 16.02 5.89
C VAL A 146 5.19 15.54 4.43
N ALA A 147 5.06 14.22 4.20
CA ALA A 147 4.93 13.67 2.86
C ALA A 147 3.70 14.25 2.13
N GLY A 148 2.56 14.35 2.80
CA GLY A 148 1.35 15.01 2.31
C GLY A 148 1.60 16.46 1.87
N LYS A 149 2.26 17.24 2.73
CA LYS A 149 2.63 18.64 2.46
C LYS A 149 3.53 18.77 1.23
N LEU A 150 4.58 17.95 1.12
CA LEU A 150 5.49 17.94 -0.03
C LEU A 150 4.75 17.65 -1.35
N MET A 151 3.81 16.70 -1.32
CA MET A 151 2.93 16.41 -2.47
C MET A 151 1.95 17.55 -2.79
N GLY A 152 1.85 18.58 -1.96
CA GLY A 152 0.98 19.74 -2.16
C GLY A 152 -0.42 19.61 -1.55
N MET A 153 -0.59 18.72 -0.57
CA MET A 153 -1.83 18.55 0.19
C MET A 153 -1.75 19.33 1.52
N ASP A 154 -2.88 19.76 2.04
CA ASP A 154 -2.99 20.22 3.43
C ASP A 154 -3.26 19.01 4.33
N PRO A 155 -2.32 18.59 5.20
CA PRO A 155 -2.46 17.34 5.96
C PRO A 155 -3.69 17.34 6.88
N MET A 156 -4.05 18.49 7.45
CA MET A 156 -5.17 18.57 8.39
C MET A 156 -6.52 18.68 7.68
N LYS A 157 -6.55 19.16 6.43
CA LYS A 157 -7.79 19.26 5.65
C LYS A 157 -8.03 18.05 4.75
N ASP A 158 -7.01 17.67 3.98
CA ASP A 158 -7.12 16.70 2.88
C ASP A 158 -6.87 15.26 3.32
N LEU A 159 -6.15 15.05 4.42
CA LEU A 159 -5.74 13.72 4.91
C LEU A 159 -6.50 13.35 6.18
N LYS A 160 -7.74 12.85 6.01
CA LYS A 160 -8.64 12.51 7.13
C LYS A 160 -8.00 11.63 8.21
N PHE A 161 -7.21 10.63 7.83
CA PHE A 161 -6.58 9.72 8.79
C PHE A 161 -5.50 10.41 9.65
N ILE A 162 -4.81 11.42 9.10
CA ILE A 162 -3.83 12.22 9.83
C ILE A 162 -4.54 13.09 10.85
N ARG A 163 -5.58 13.82 10.42
CA ARG A 163 -6.41 14.63 11.32
C ARG A 163 -6.96 13.79 12.48
N LEU A 164 -7.58 12.64 12.18
CA LEU A 164 -8.12 11.76 13.22
C LEU A 164 -7.05 11.28 14.21
N ALA A 165 -5.87 10.89 13.73
CA ALA A 165 -4.79 10.44 14.61
C ALA A 165 -4.23 11.59 15.47
N HIS A 166 -4.13 12.79 14.90
CA HIS A 166 -3.73 13.99 15.61
C HIS A 166 -4.73 14.36 16.71
N ASP A 167 -6.02 14.41 16.38
CA ASP A 167 -7.09 14.76 17.32
C ASP A 167 -7.16 13.77 18.50
N LEU A 168 -6.76 12.51 18.31
CA LEU A 168 -6.66 11.49 19.35
C LEU A 168 -5.32 11.50 20.11
N GLY A 169 -4.41 12.41 19.79
CA GLY A 169 -3.09 12.52 20.43
C GLY A 169 -2.14 11.36 20.12
N LEU A 170 -2.35 10.66 18.99
CA LEU A 170 -1.49 9.55 18.58
C LEU A 170 -0.20 10.03 17.89
N GLY A 171 -0.16 11.27 17.41
CA GLY A 171 1.02 11.87 16.79
C GLY A 171 0.72 13.30 16.30
N CYS A 172 1.71 13.96 15.72
CA CYS A 172 1.58 15.33 15.25
C CYS A 172 1.22 15.38 13.76
N GLY A 173 0.01 15.86 13.42
CA GLY A 173 -0.41 16.07 12.03
C GLY A 173 -0.21 17.51 11.53
N ASP A 174 -0.09 18.48 12.45
CA ASP A 174 0.16 19.87 12.10
C ASP A 174 1.64 20.10 11.85
N THR A 175 2.00 20.32 10.58
CA THR A 175 3.40 20.51 10.18
C THR A 175 4.08 21.74 10.80
N ARG A 176 3.33 22.67 11.40
CA ARG A 176 3.89 23.83 12.12
C ARG A 176 4.45 23.44 13.48
N ASP A 177 3.97 22.33 14.05
CA ASP A 177 4.34 21.81 15.36
C ASP A 177 5.33 20.64 15.24
N ILE A 178 5.90 20.41 14.05
CA ILE A 178 6.89 19.37 13.77
C ILE A 178 8.28 20.02 13.72
N GLU A 179 9.22 19.48 14.49
CA GLU A 179 10.63 19.83 14.38
C GLU A 179 11.25 19.13 13.16
N PHE A 180 11.95 19.91 12.34
CA PHE A 180 12.64 19.41 11.16
C PHE A 180 14.15 19.48 11.36
N VAL A 181 14.84 18.39 11.03
CA VAL A 181 16.30 18.27 11.10
C VAL A 181 16.84 17.71 9.78
N GLY A 182 18.11 17.97 9.49
CA GLY A 182 18.74 17.58 8.22
C GLY A 182 18.52 18.63 7.13
N ASP A 183 18.13 18.19 5.94
CA ASP A 183 17.97 19.04 4.75
C ASP A 183 16.63 19.78 4.76
N VAL A 184 16.50 20.76 5.67
CA VAL A 184 15.26 21.52 5.90
C VAL A 184 14.77 22.28 4.67
N ASP A 185 15.69 22.68 3.77
CA ASP A 185 15.37 23.40 2.54
C ASP A 185 14.49 22.57 1.58
N ALA A 186 14.56 21.23 1.67
CA ALA A 186 13.72 20.34 0.86
C ALA A 186 12.22 20.51 1.18
N LEU A 187 11.86 21.09 2.33
CA LEU A 187 10.47 21.32 2.75
C LEU A 187 9.80 22.50 2.06
N ASP A 188 10.59 23.39 1.46
CA ASP A 188 10.08 24.52 0.68
C ASP A 188 9.61 24.08 -0.72
N GLU A 189 9.99 22.87 -1.14
CA GLU A 189 9.49 22.29 -2.36
C GLU A 189 7.97 22.04 -2.28
N LYS A 190 7.26 22.55 -3.28
CA LYS A 190 5.86 22.19 -3.53
C LYS A 190 5.81 21.37 -4.79
N TRP A 191 5.61 20.07 -4.66
CA TRP A 191 5.59 19.20 -5.82
C TRP A 191 4.31 19.34 -6.66
N ASN A 192 3.26 19.94 -6.07
CA ASN A 192 1.99 20.24 -6.74
C ASN A 192 1.41 19.03 -7.47
N PHE A 193 1.42 17.88 -6.80
CA PHE A 193 0.84 16.66 -7.36
C PHE A 193 -0.64 16.91 -7.66
N GLN A 194 -1.11 16.38 -8.79
CA GLN A 194 -2.52 16.46 -9.15
C GLN A 194 -3.36 15.64 -8.18
N GLY A 195 -2.75 14.64 -7.54
CA GLY A 195 -3.41 13.77 -6.59
C GLY A 195 -4.22 12.69 -7.31
N PRO A 196 -4.85 11.79 -6.54
CA PRO A 196 -5.53 10.64 -7.13
C PRO A 196 -6.91 10.97 -7.72
N PHE A 197 -7.45 12.17 -7.48
CA PHE A 197 -8.85 12.51 -7.79
C PHE A 197 -9.04 13.51 -8.94
N LYS A 198 -8.02 14.28 -9.34
CA LYS A 198 -8.16 15.26 -10.43
C LYS A 198 -8.14 14.61 -11.82
N GLU A 199 -7.23 13.67 -12.05
CA GLU A 199 -7.08 12.96 -13.32
C GLU A 199 -7.41 11.46 -13.19
N MET A 200 -8.64 11.17 -12.77
CA MET A 200 -9.08 9.78 -12.62
C MET A 200 -9.19 9.09 -13.98
N THR A 201 -8.43 8.00 -14.17
CA THR A 201 -8.65 7.05 -15.26
C THR A 201 -10.06 6.45 -15.21
N PHE A 202 -10.56 5.91 -16.33
CA PHE A 202 -11.89 5.28 -16.37
C PHE A 202 -12.06 4.19 -15.28
N ALA A 203 -11.04 3.34 -15.09
CA ALA A 203 -11.04 2.30 -14.06
C ALA A 203 -11.06 2.87 -12.64
N SER A 204 -10.23 3.87 -12.34
CA SER A 204 -10.20 4.49 -11.00
C SER A 204 -11.48 5.27 -10.69
N ARG A 205 -12.08 5.94 -11.68
CA ARG A 205 -13.39 6.60 -11.56
C ARG A 205 -14.49 5.61 -11.20
N ASN A 206 -14.52 4.46 -11.86
CA ASN A 206 -15.49 3.42 -11.55
C ASN A 206 -15.22 2.80 -10.17
N GLN A 207 -13.96 2.54 -9.81
CA GLN A 207 -13.59 2.03 -8.49
C GLN A 207 -14.02 3.00 -7.38
N HIS A 208 -13.79 4.30 -7.52
CA HIS A 208 -14.24 5.29 -6.55
C HIS A 208 -15.77 5.34 -6.42
N ARG A 209 -16.50 5.26 -7.53
CA ARG A 209 -17.98 5.17 -7.52
C ARG A 209 -18.50 3.89 -6.87
N ILE A 210 -17.73 2.81 -6.95
CA ILE A 210 -18.03 1.53 -6.30
C ILE A 210 -17.86 1.67 -4.79
N TYR A 211 -16.74 2.22 -4.30
CA TYR A 211 -16.49 2.23 -2.86
C TYR A 211 -17.20 3.36 -2.09
N TRP A 212 -17.37 4.54 -2.71
CA TRP A 212 -17.98 5.71 -2.05
C TRP A 212 -19.12 6.37 -2.84
N GLY A 213 -19.62 5.70 -3.88
CA GLY A 213 -20.73 6.19 -4.70
C GLY A 213 -22.00 5.32 -4.61
N PRO A 214 -23.03 5.63 -5.42
CA PRO A 214 -24.32 4.92 -5.39
C PRO A 214 -24.22 3.45 -5.83
N LEU A 215 -23.08 3.03 -6.39
CA LEU A 215 -22.82 1.66 -6.85
C LEU A 215 -22.25 0.74 -5.74
N LYS A 216 -22.09 1.24 -4.51
CA LYS A 216 -21.57 0.46 -3.37
C LYS A 216 -22.34 -0.82 -3.11
N LYS A 217 -23.67 -0.73 -2.90
CA LYS A 217 -24.50 -1.89 -2.57
C LYS A 217 -24.60 -2.91 -3.73
N PRO A 218 -24.80 -2.51 -5.00
CA PRO A 218 -24.84 -3.45 -6.12
C PRO A 218 -23.52 -4.17 -6.37
N VAL A 219 -22.37 -3.51 -6.16
CA VAL A 219 -21.06 -4.10 -6.47
C VAL A 219 -20.48 -4.90 -5.32
N GLU A 220 -20.75 -4.55 -4.06
CA GLU A 220 -20.50 -5.45 -2.93
C GLU A 220 -21.24 -6.79 -3.09
N TRP A 221 -22.42 -6.78 -3.73
CA TRP A 221 -23.13 -7.99 -4.12
C TRP A 221 -22.45 -8.71 -5.30
N SER A 222 -22.03 -8.01 -6.36
CA SER A 222 -21.38 -8.66 -7.50
C SER A 222 -19.98 -9.22 -7.20
N LEU A 223 -19.22 -8.59 -6.29
CA LEU A 223 -17.91 -9.08 -5.83
C LEU A 223 -18.02 -10.30 -4.91
N LYS A 224 -19.22 -10.58 -4.38
CA LYS A 224 -19.55 -11.78 -3.61
C LYS A 224 -20.17 -12.89 -4.45
N THR A 225 -20.25 -12.72 -5.78
CA THR A 225 -20.82 -13.69 -6.72
C THR A 225 -19.82 -14.13 -7.80
N TRP A 226 -20.20 -15.06 -8.68
CA TRP A 226 -19.45 -15.55 -9.85
C TRP A 226 -18.93 -14.46 -10.80
N LEU A 227 -19.34 -13.21 -10.63
CA LEU A 227 -18.88 -12.05 -11.39
C LEU A 227 -17.55 -11.48 -10.89
N ALA A 228 -17.10 -11.83 -9.69
CA ALA A 228 -15.82 -11.35 -9.14
C ALA A 228 -14.59 -11.67 -10.01
N PRO A 229 -14.47 -12.87 -10.61
CA PRO A 229 -13.39 -13.18 -11.54
C PRO A 229 -13.43 -12.30 -12.81
N TRP A 230 -14.61 -11.96 -13.32
CA TRP A 230 -14.74 -11.10 -14.50
C TRP A 230 -14.30 -9.66 -14.23
N ALA A 231 -14.55 -9.13 -13.03
CA ALA A 231 -14.03 -7.83 -12.61
C ALA A 231 -12.49 -7.83 -12.57
N TYR A 232 -11.89 -8.93 -12.13
CA TYR A 232 -10.44 -9.12 -12.16
C TYR A 232 -9.90 -9.19 -13.60
N VAL A 233 -10.52 -9.98 -14.49
CA VAL A 233 -10.17 -10.01 -15.94
C VAL A 233 -10.21 -8.62 -16.55
N ALA A 234 -11.30 -7.88 -16.33
CA ALA A 234 -11.47 -6.54 -16.88
C ALA A 234 -10.39 -5.56 -16.37
N SER A 235 -10.04 -5.66 -15.09
CA SER A 235 -8.95 -4.88 -14.50
C SER A 235 -7.60 -5.21 -15.13
N VAL A 236 -7.28 -6.50 -15.31
CA VAL A 236 -6.02 -6.95 -15.94
C VAL A 236 -5.97 -6.49 -17.39
N ALA A 237 -7.03 -6.69 -18.16
CA ALA A 237 -7.10 -6.25 -19.55
C ALA A 237 -6.90 -4.73 -19.68
N TYR A 238 -7.57 -3.93 -18.84
CA TYR A 238 -7.43 -2.48 -18.88
C TYR A 238 -6.01 -2.02 -18.49
N HIS A 239 -5.47 -2.52 -17.37
CA HIS A 239 -4.20 -2.03 -16.85
C HIS A 239 -3.00 -2.59 -17.62
N ASP A 240 -2.98 -3.89 -17.88
CA ASP A 240 -1.80 -4.59 -18.35
C ASP A 240 -1.78 -4.65 -19.89
N MET A 241 -2.93 -4.76 -20.55
CA MET A 241 -3.00 -4.87 -22.02
C MET A 241 -3.22 -3.52 -22.72
N PHE A 242 -3.84 -2.54 -22.05
CA PHE A 242 -4.10 -1.23 -22.65
C PHE A 242 -3.28 -0.11 -22.01
N TRP A 243 -3.48 0.16 -20.71
CA TRP A 243 -2.91 1.34 -20.07
C TRP A 243 -1.38 1.28 -20.03
N TYR A 244 -0.79 0.15 -19.64
CA TYR A 244 0.65 0.01 -19.55
C TYR A 244 1.33 0.15 -20.92
N PRO A 245 0.94 -0.59 -21.98
CA PRO A 245 1.57 -0.44 -23.29
C PRO A 245 1.41 0.96 -23.89
N VAL A 246 0.25 1.61 -23.67
CA VAL A 246 -0.06 2.92 -24.29
C VAL A 246 0.53 4.09 -23.50
N TYR A 247 0.44 4.07 -22.17
CA TYR A 247 0.82 5.20 -21.31
C TYR A 247 1.95 4.85 -20.33
N GLY A 248 1.89 3.68 -19.70
CA GLY A 248 2.82 3.27 -18.66
C GLY A 248 4.24 3.01 -19.16
N PHE A 249 4.41 2.41 -20.35
CA PHE A 249 5.69 1.97 -20.88
C PHE A 249 6.67 3.13 -21.04
N LYS A 250 6.21 4.25 -21.63
CA LYS A 250 7.03 5.45 -21.79
C LYS A 250 7.50 5.98 -20.43
N ARG A 251 6.60 6.05 -19.44
CA ARG A 251 6.90 6.56 -18.09
C ARG A 251 7.89 5.67 -17.35
N VAL A 252 7.73 4.34 -17.46
CA VAL A 252 8.68 3.39 -16.86
C VAL A 252 10.05 3.50 -17.51
N ARG A 253 10.10 3.61 -18.85
CA ARG A 253 11.37 3.78 -19.55
C ARG A 253 12.10 5.07 -19.11
N GLU A 254 11.38 6.19 -19.04
CA GLU A 254 11.92 7.46 -18.54
C GLU A 254 12.44 7.34 -17.09
N ALA A 255 11.72 6.63 -16.23
CA ALA A 255 12.18 6.36 -14.86
C ALA A 255 13.45 5.50 -14.83
N LEU A 256 13.55 4.46 -15.68
CA LEU A 256 14.74 3.61 -15.77
C LEU A 256 15.96 4.32 -16.38
N GLU A 257 15.75 5.36 -17.19
CA GLU A 257 16.80 6.21 -17.77
C GLU A 257 17.31 7.28 -16.78
N SER A 258 16.54 7.58 -15.72
CA SER A 258 16.96 8.52 -14.68
C SER A 258 18.16 8.03 -13.86
N ASP A 259 18.74 8.92 -13.06
CA ASP A 259 19.90 8.60 -12.22
C ASP A 259 19.64 7.44 -11.26
N TRP A 260 18.46 7.37 -10.66
CA TRP A 260 18.07 6.23 -9.82
C TRP A 260 17.89 4.94 -10.61
N GLY A 261 17.35 5.02 -11.83
CA GLY A 261 17.21 3.86 -12.71
C GLY A 261 18.57 3.29 -13.15
N ARG A 262 19.51 4.19 -13.49
CA ARG A 262 20.90 3.84 -13.81
C ARG A 262 21.66 3.34 -12.59
N LEU A 263 21.50 3.99 -11.44
CA LEU A 263 22.09 3.54 -10.18
C LEU A 263 21.64 2.12 -9.84
N PHE A 264 20.35 1.82 -9.97
CA PHE A 264 19.83 0.46 -9.78
C PHE A 264 20.45 -0.55 -10.76
N ALA A 265 20.59 -0.17 -12.03
CA ALA A 265 21.19 -1.03 -13.06
C ALA A 265 22.69 -1.29 -12.84
N ASN A 266 23.39 -0.37 -12.18
CA ASN A 266 24.85 -0.38 -11.98
C ASN A 266 25.26 -0.58 -10.51
N TRP A 267 24.34 -0.95 -9.61
CA TRP A 267 24.54 -0.96 -8.15
C TRP A 267 25.80 -1.70 -7.67
N ASN A 268 26.23 -2.74 -8.40
CA ASN A 268 27.40 -3.53 -8.06
C ASN A 268 28.74 -2.95 -8.59
N GLU A 269 28.69 -1.96 -9.47
CA GLU A 269 29.86 -1.42 -10.19
C GLU A 269 30.18 0.02 -9.74
N VAL A 270 29.16 0.80 -9.41
CA VAL A 270 29.32 2.20 -8.98
C VAL A 270 30.07 2.31 -7.65
N GLN A 271 30.87 3.37 -7.50
CA GLN A 271 31.59 3.68 -6.28
C GLN A 271 30.96 4.87 -5.56
N PRO A 272 30.81 4.82 -4.23
CA PRO A 272 30.38 5.99 -3.48
C PRO A 272 31.46 7.07 -3.54
N ASP A 273 31.08 8.31 -3.22
CA ASP A 273 32.05 9.38 -2.98
C ASP A 273 32.98 9.07 -1.77
N ALA A 274 34.03 9.88 -1.60
CA ALA A 274 35.03 9.68 -0.56
C ALA A 274 34.45 9.72 0.87
N GLU A 275 33.31 10.38 1.07
CA GLU A 275 32.63 10.48 2.36
C GLU A 275 31.49 9.48 2.52
N GLY A 276 31.22 8.64 1.51
CA GLY A 276 30.11 7.68 1.51
C GLY A 276 28.72 8.33 1.45
N ARG A 277 28.60 9.58 0.99
CA ARG A 277 27.34 10.35 1.01
C ARG A 277 26.45 10.14 -0.21
N GLY A 278 27.00 9.63 -1.31
CA GLY A 278 26.22 9.33 -2.50
C GLY A 278 27.07 8.71 -3.61
N TYR A 279 26.45 8.60 -4.79
CA TYR A 279 27.05 8.04 -6.01
C TYR A 279 27.11 9.12 -7.09
N PRO A 280 28.23 9.88 -7.20
CA PRO A 280 28.33 10.99 -8.14
C PRO A 280 28.33 10.55 -9.60
N ASP A 281 28.78 9.32 -9.87
CA ASP A 281 28.65 8.66 -11.17
C ASP A 281 27.83 7.38 -11.01
N VAL A 282 26.64 7.38 -11.59
CA VAL A 282 25.67 6.26 -11.56
C VAL A 282 25.80 5.33 -12.76
N GLY A 283 26.79 5.57 -13.63
CA GLY A 283 26.99 4.84 -14.87
C GLY A 283 26.02 5.22 -15.99
N THR A 284 26.20 4.59 -17.15
CA THR A 284 25.41 4.84 -18.37
C THR A 284 24.45 3.70 -18.72
N LYS A 285 24.66 2.51 -18.16
CA LYS A 285 23.79 1.36 -18.41
C LYS A 285 22.42 1.59 -17.79
N THR A 286 21.38 1.26 -18.54
CA THR A 286 19.99 1.26 -18.08
C THR A 286 19.45 -0.17 -18.02
N THR A 287 18.42 -0.40 -17.21
CA THR A 287 17.76 -1.71 -17.16
C THR A 287 16.93 -1.92 -18.43
N GLU A 288 17.21 -2.98 -19.17
CA GLU A 288 16.38 -3.37 -20.31
C GLU A 288 15.07 -4.01 -19.85
N LEU A 289 13.96 -3.51 -20.37
CA LEU A 289 12.64 -4.09 -20.13
C LEU A 289 12.48 -5.37 -20.96
N SER A 290 12.44 -6.52 -20.30
CA SER A 290 12.10 -7.79 -20.96
C SER A 290 10.61 -7.81 -21.31
N ARG A 291 10.29 -8.07 -22.57
CA ARG A 291 8.91 -8.34 -23.01
C ARG A 291 8.54 -9.75 -22.61
N THR A 292 7.78 -9.89 -21.54
CA THR A 292 7.09 -11.13 -21.22
C THR A 292 6.03 -11.41 -22.29
N GLY A 293 6.29 -12.42 -23.13
CA GLY A 293 5.40 -12.79 -24.25
C GLY A 293 4.06 -13.39 -23.79
N ILE A 294 3.26 -13.85 -24.76
CA ILE A 294 1.93 -14.48 -24.59
C ILE A 294 1.90 -15.57 -23.50
N LYS A 295 3.05 -16.20 -23.21
CA LYS A 295 3.20 -17.22 -22.17
C LYS A 295 2.74 -16.76 -20.78
N HIS A 296 3.01 -15.52 -20.38
CA HIS A 296 2.54 -14.99 -19.10
C HIS A 296 1.08 -14.53 -19.13
N LEU A 297 0.57 -14.13 -20.29
CA LEU A 297 -0.87 -13.91 -20.46
C LEU A 297 -1.63 -15.23 -20.26
N LEU A 298 -1.14 -16.33 -20.83
CA LEU A 298 -1.68 -17.68 -20.65
C LEU A 298 -1.55 -18.19 -19.20
N GLU A 299 -0.48 -17.80 -18.51
CA GLU A 299 -0.33 -18.08 -17.08
C GLU A 299 -1.33 -17.28 -16.24
N GLY A 300 -1.55 -16.01 -16.59
CA GLY A 300 -2.59 -15.17 -16.01
C GLY A 300 -4.00 -15.73 -16.22
N THR A 301 -4.32 -16.25 -17.41
CA THR A 301 -5.62 -16.90 -17.67
C THR A 301 -5.75 -18.25 -16.94
N ARG A 302 -4.66 -19.01 -16.80
CA ARG A 302 -4.62 -20.24 -16.00
C ARG A 302 -4.89 -19.94 -14.52
N LEU A 303 -4.22 -18.95 -13.94
CA LEU A 303 -4.44 -18.51 -12.55
C LEU A 303 -5.88 -18.03 -12.34
N LEU A 304 -6.45 -17.35 -13.33
CA LEU A 304 -7.86 -16.96 -13.34
C LEU A 304 -8.80 -18.16 -13.37
N GLY A 305 -8.50 -19.16 -14.20
CA GLY A 305 -9.23 -20.43 -14.21
C GLY A 305 -9.19 -21.14 -12.86
N MET A 306 -8.04 -21.13 -12.19
CA MET A 306 -7.89 -21.65 -10.83
C MET A 306 -8.72 -20.85 -9.81
N ALA A 307 -8.65 -19.52 -9.83
CA ALA A 307 -9.42 -18.66 -8.93
C ALA A 307 -10.95 -18.80 -9.13
N VAL A 308 -11.40 -19.01 -10.38
CA VAL A 308 -12.80 -19.32 -10.67
C VAL A 308 -13.17 -20.69 -10.09
N ALA A 309 -12.35 -21.72 -10.33
CA ALA A 309 -12.58 -23.08 -9.84
C ALA A 309 -12.60 -23.16 -8.30
N GLU A 310 -11.77 -22.35 -7.64
CA GLU A 310 -11.70 -22.25 -6.18
C GLU A 310 -12.73 -21.29 -5.57
N SER A 311 -13.57 -20.65 -6.39
CA SER A 311 -14.55 -19.70 -5.90
C SER A 311 -15.51 -20.33 -4.87
N PRO A 312 -15.95 -19.57 -3.85
CA PRO A 312 -16.80 -20.08 -2.78
C PRO A 312 -18.08 -20.76 -3.28
N GLU A 313 -18.62 -20.28 -4.41
CA GLU A 313 -19.85 -20.80 -5.02
C GLU A 313 -19.65 -22.15 -5.71
N ILE A 314 -18.52 -22.35 -6.42
CA ILE A 314 -18.19 -23.64 -7.03
C ILE A 314 -17.89 -24.66 -5.93
N GLN A 315 -17.16 -24.27 -4.89
CA GLN A 315 -16.95 -25.14 -3.73
C GLN A 315 -18.25 -25.45 -2.99
N ALA A 316 -19.17 -24.49 -2.85
CA ALA A 316 -20.48 -24.72 -2.24
C ALA A 316 -21.34 -25.67 -3.08
N ARG A 317 -21.33 -25.52 -4.41
CA ARG A 317 -21.99 -26.45 -5.35
C ARG A 317 -21.38 -27.85 -5.30
N GLN A 318 -20.06 -27.96 -5.28
CA GLN A 318 -19.36 -29.24 -5.14
C GLN A 318 -19.68 -29.93 -3.81
N ARG A 319 -19.72 -29.17 -2.69
CA ARG A 319 -20.14 -29.68 -1.37
C ARG A 319 -21.61 -30.11 -1.36
N ALA A 320 -22.49 -29.37 -2.03
CA ALA A 320 -23.90 -29.73 -2.15
C ALA A 320 -24.11 -31.01 -2.97
N LYS A 321 -23.38 -31.15 -4.07
CA LYS A 321 -23.38 -32.36 -4.93
C LYS A 321 -22.79 -33.57 -4.21
N ALA A 322 -21.66 -33.43 -3.53
CA ALA A 322 -21.08 -34.51 -2.72
C ALA A 322 -22.04 -34.98 -1.60
N ARG A 323 -22.86 -34.07 -1.03
CA ARG A 323 -23.90 -34.41 -0.05
C ARG A 323 -25.12 -35.11 -0.67
N SER A 324 -25.46 -34.85 -1.94
CA SER A 324 -26.53 -35.60 -2.63
C SER A 324 -26.07 -37.00 -3.00
N ASP A 325 -24.83 -37.11 -3.49
CA ASP A 325 -24.27 -38.38 -3.95
C ASP A 325 -23.97 -39.34 -2.79
N ALA A 326 -23.70 -38.82 -1.58
CA ALA A 326 -23.56 -39.61 -0.35
C ALA A 326 -24.91 -40.02 0.29
N ARG A 327 -26.04 -39.53 -0.23
CA ARG A 327 -27.41 -39.85 0.24
C ARG A 327 -28.18 -40.76 -0.72
N ALA A 328 -27.63 -41.03 -1.91
CA ALA A 328 -28.13 -41.99 -2.88
C ALA A 328 -27.40 -43.33 -2.72
#